data_AF-X0VBR5-F1
#
_entry.id   AF-X0VBR5-F1
#
_cell.length_a   1.000
_cell.length_b   1.000
_cell.length_c   1.000
_cell.angle_alpha   90.00
_cell.angle_beta   90.00
_cell.angle_gamma   90.00
#
_symmetry.space_group_name_H-M   'P 1'
#
loop_
_entity.id
_entity.type
_entity.pdbx_description
1 polymer ?
#
loop_
_entity_poly.entity_id
_entity_poly.type
_entity_poly.pdbx_seq_one_letter_code
_entity_poly.pdbx_strand_id
1 'polypeptide(L)'
;MLKTDAMGVEQWSKEYNYGEEQDEAWAICSTDDGGYLLTGHAHTDLYGFDYWMIKTDADGNKEWDKTHGGPDNDIGHSRDCFQTSDGGYIMSGYTYSYGAGSADYWVVKTDSSGNMEWDKTFGGKRQDVGWSMESTNDGYVFCVTMNYDSSASARKQYILLAKADEDGNMHWQVELEEESQFGQSVQQTSDGGYIVSGRTGPAYKEFSDGLLVKLSAIENQRPNKPATPSGPAKGDPDTEYTFTTTGATDPDGVVVSYMWDWGDGNYSDWLDT
;
A
#
# COMPACT_ATOMS: atom_id res chain seq x y z
N MET A 1 20.43 12.34 11.35
CA MET A 1 19.96 11.29 12.27
C MET A 1 20.54 11.50 13.66
N LEU A 2 19.73 11.40 14.71
CA LEU A 2 20.13 11.54 16.11
C LEU A 2 19.63 10.32 16.88
N LYS A 3 20.51 9.64 17.61
CA LYS A 3 20.15 8.57 18.53
C LYS A 3 20.35 9.01 19.96
N THR A 4 19.35 8.75 20.79
CA THR A 4 19.41 8.98 22.24
C THR A 4 19.25 7.68 23.00
N ASP A 5 19.65 7.68 24.27
CA ASP A 5 19.15 6.68 25.21
C ASP A 5 17.67 6.96 25.59
N ALA A 6 17.11 6.10 26.43
CA ALA A 6 15.73 6.22 26.91
C ALA A 6 15.48 7.45 27.81
N MET A 7 16.54 8.14 28.25
CA MET A 7 16.47 9.37 29.03
C MET A 7 16.63 10.63 28.16
N GLY A 8 16.79 10.46 26.84
CA GLY A 8 16.98 11.56 25.89
C GLY A 8 18.42 12.08 25.82
N VAL A 9 19.40 11.35 26.38
CA VAL A 9 20.82 11.70 26.28
C VAL A 9 21.33 11.27 24.91
N GLU A 10 21.92 12.19 24.15
CA GLU A 10 22.54 11.89 22.85
C GLU A 10 23.62 10.81 22.99
N GLN A 11 23.51 9.77 22.16
CA GLN A 11 24.53 8.74 21.98
C GLN A 11 25.41 9.08 20.78
N TRP A 12 24.79 9.47 19.67
CA TRP A 12 25.46 9.97 18.48
C TRP A 12 24.51 10.77 17.59
N SER A 13 25.09 11.61 16.74
CA SER A 13 24.44 12.29 15.63
C SER A 13 25.26 12.11 14.36
N LYS A 14 24.55 11.99 13.23
CA LYS A 14 25.10 11.77 11.88
C LYS A 14 24.34 12.60 10.87
N GLU A 15 25.07 13.21 9.95
CA GLU A 15 24.51 13.90 8.79
C GLU A 15 24.86 13.10 7.53
N TYR A 16 23.93 13.08 6.59
CA TYR A 16 24.09 12.45 5.30
C TYR A 16 23.71 13.47 4.24
N ASN A 17 24.55 13.61 3.22
CA ASN A 17 24.33 14.53 2.10
C ASN A 17 24.51 13.77 0.79
N TYR A 18 23.78 14.21 -0.22
CA TYR A 18 23.88 13.80 -1.60
C TYR A 18 24.30 15.02 -2.43
N GLY A 19 25.57 15.06 -2.85
CA GLY A 19 26.11 16.24 -3.53
C GLY A 19 26.22 17.46 -2.62
N GLU A 20 26.04 18.66 -3.19
CA GLU A 20 26.18 19.95 -2.50
C GLU A 20 24.86 20.72 -2.33
N GLU A 21 23.74 20.12 -2.75
CA GLU A 21 22.42 20.76 -2.76
C GLU A 21 21.58 20.37 -1.54
N GLN A 22 20.31 20.80 -1.51
CA GLN A 22 19.42 20.52 -0.39
C GLN A 22 18.92 19.08 -0.45
N ASP A 23 19.07 18.35 0.65
CA ASP A 23 18.52 17.02 0.82
C ASP A 23 17.67 16.98 2.09
N GLU A 24 16.62 16.16 2.07
CA GLU A 24 15.74 16.00 3.22
C GLU A 24 15.47 14.52 3.50
N ALA A 25 15.48 14.15 4.78
CA ALA A 25 15.04 12.85 5.27
C ALA A 25 13.71 13.00 6.00
N TRP A 26 12.74 12.14 5.68
CA TRP A 26 11.34 12.22 6.09
C TRP A 26 10.88 11.01 6.90
N ALA A 27 11.40 9.82 6.61
CA ALA A 27 11.12 8.62 7.40
C ALA A 27 12.40 7.93 7.88
N ILE A 28 12.23 7.14 8.93
CA ILE A 28 13.24 6.23 9.45
C ILE A 28 12.56 4.95 9.94
N CYS A 29 13.11 3.80 9.56
CA CYS A 29 12.68 2.49 10.04
C CYS A 29 13.89 1.67 10.47
N SER A 30 13.71 0.84 11.50
CA SER A 30 14.74 -0.10 11.93
C SER A 30 14.80 -1.28 10.98
N THR A 31 15.98 -1.87 10.82
CA THR A 31 16.18 -3.07 10.00
C THR A 31 16.56 -4.28 10.86
N ASP A 32 16.30 -5.48 10.37
CA ASP A 32 16.48 -6.76 11.08
C ASP A 32 17.93 -7.02 11.49
N ASP A 33 18.88 -6.44 10.76
CA ASP A 33 20.30 -6.46 11.08
C ASP A 33 20.69 -5.47 12.21
N GLY A 34 19.72 -4.75 12.77
CA GLY A 34 19.89 -3.74 13.82
C GLY A 34 20.27 -2.35 13.31
N GLY A 35 20.37 -2.18 12.00
CA GLY A 35 20.59 -0.90 11.34
C GLY A 35 19.33 -0.05 11.17
N TYR A 36 19.44 0.96 10.30
CA TYR A 36 18.34 1.87 9.97
C TYR A 36 18.29 2.14 8.48
N LEU A 37 17.07 2.21 7.94
CA LEU A 37 16.79 2.81 6.64
C LEU A 37 16.21 4.21 6.84
N LEU A 38 16.76 5.19 6.15
CA LEU A 38 16.21 6.54 6.04
C LEU A 38 15.69 6.74 4.63
N THR A 39 14.57 7.45 4.51
CA THR A 39 14.00 7.80 3.21
C THR A 39 13.68 9.28 3.15
N GLY A 40 13.69 9.82 1.95
CA GLY A 40 13.39 11.22 1.69
C GLY A 40 13.68 11.58 0.25
N HIS A 41 14.32 12.71 0.01
CA HIS A 41 14.70 13.11 -1.34
C HIS A 41 16.05 13.81 -1.35
N ALA A 42 16.73 13.70 -2.48
CA ALA A 42 18.03 14.29 -2.75
C ALA A 42 17.99 14.97 -4.10
N HIS A 43 18.79 16.02 -4.26
CA HIS A 43 18.91 16.68 -5.57
C HIS A 43 19.98 15.97 -6.42
N THR A 44 19.57 15.31 -7.49
CA THR A 44 20.39 14.33 -8.24
C THR A 44 20.94 14.83 -9.58
N ASP A 45 20.81 16.12 -9.86
CA ASP A 45 21.25 16.92 -11.02
C ASP A 45 20.21 17.18 -12.14
N LEU A 46 20.44 18.31 -12.85
CA LEU A 46 19.74 18.96 -13.98
C LEU A 46 18.22 19.19 -13.91
N TYR A 47 17.41 18.34 -13.26
CA TYR A 47 15.95 18.43 -13.38
C TYR A 47 15.13 18.26 -12.10
N GLY A 48 15.73 18.02 -10.93
CA GLY A 48 14.95 18.05 -9.70
C GLY A 48 15.45 17.15 -8.57
N PHE A 49 14.52 16.85 -7.67
CA PHE A 49 14.70 15.90 -6.58
C PHE A 49 14.36 14.50 -7.04
N ASP A 50 15.17 13.51 -6.65
CA ASP A 50 14.79 12.10 -6.70
C ASP A 50 14.55 11.57 -5.29
N TYR A 51 13.78 10.48 -5.20
CA TYR A 51 13.57 9.76 -3.96
C TYR A 51 14.90 9.19 -3.49
N TRP A 52 15.28 9.43 -2.24
CA TRP A 52 16.57 9.01 -1.69
C TRP A 52 16.40 8.02 -0.56
N MET A 53 17.20 6.95 -0.61
CA MET A 53 17.29 5.89 0.38
C MET A 53 18.69 5.85 0.96
N ILE A 54 18.79 5.71 2.28
CA ILE A 54 20.07 5.56 2.97
C ILE A 54 19.96 4.41 3.94
N LYS A 55 20.76 3.36 3.72
CA LYS A 55 20.90 2.26 4.69
C LYS A 55 22.14 2.49 5.54
N THR A 56 21.99 2.20 6.82
CA THR A 56 23.02 2.38 7.83
C THR A 56 23.12 1.15 8.73
N ASP A 57 24.27 1.00 9.37
CA ASP A 57 24.47 0.06 10.47
C ASP A 57 23.86 0.60 11.78
N ALA A 58 23.95 -0.18 12.87
CA ALA A 58 23.41 0.18 14.19
C ALA A 58 24.06 1.42 14.83
N ASP A 59 25.24 1.82 14.35
CA ASP A 59 26.03 2.97 14.80
C ASP A 59 25.83 4.20 13.89
N GLY A 60 24.94 4.09 12.89
CA GLY A 60 24.65 5.16 11.94
C GLY A 60 25.79 5.40 10.94
N ASN A 61 26.59 4.40 10.60
CA ASN A 61 27.50 4.52 9.47
C ASN A 61 26.75 4.10 8.20
N LYS A 62 26.85 4.93 7.14
CA LYS A 62 26.21 4.64 5.84
C LYS A 62 26.84 3.38 5.23
N GLU A 63 25.99 2.39 4.95
CA GLU A 63 26.36 1.18 4.23
C GLU A 63 26.19 1.40 2.73
N TRP A 64 25.04 1.96 2.33
CA TRP A 64 24.75 2.35 0.96
C TRP A 64 23.68 3.44 0.91
N ASP A 65 23.61 4.12 -0.23
CA ASP A 65 22.50 4.97 -0.60
C ASP A 65 22.12 4.81 -2.06
N LYS A 66 20.84 5.06 -2.36
CA LYS A 66 20.22 4.88 -3.68
C LYS A 66 19.23 6.00 -3.94
N THR A 67 19.16 6.42 -5.19
CA THR A 67 18.11 7.33 -5.66
C THR A 67 17.20 6.63 -6.66
N HIS A 68 15.93 6.95 -6.59
CA HIS A 68 14.89 6.44 -7.49
C HIS A 68 14.05 7.61 -7.99
N GLY A 69 13.96 7.74 -9.30
CA GLY A 69 13.23 8.81 -9.94
C GLY A 69 13.41 8.77 -11.46
N GLY A 70 12.85 9.77 -12.11
CA GLY A 70 12.73 9.88 -13.55
C GLY A 70 13.09 11.28 -14.06
N PRO A 71 12.46 11.76 -15.14
CA PRO A 71 12.81 13.02 -15.77
C PRO A 71 12.36 14.28 -15.00
N ASP A 72 11.45 14.14 -14.04
CA ASP A 72 10.87 15.23 -13.24
C ASP A 72 11.08 14.95 -11.73
N ASN A 73 10.52 15.79 -10.84
CA ASN A 73 10.69 15.61 -9.39
C ASN A 73 10.02 14.31 -8.88
N ASP A 74 10.73 13.57 -8.05
CA ASP A 74 10.27 12.39 -7.32
C ASP A 74 10.68 12.54 -5.85
N ILE A 75 9.69 12.61 -4.96
CA ILE A 75 9.88 13.16 -3.62
C ILE A 75 9.44 12.15 -2.57
N GLY A 76 10.35 11.74 -1.66
CA GLY A 76 10.03 10.89 -0.52
C GLY A 76 9.36 11.58 0.65
N HIS A 77 8.29 12.34 0.41
CA HIS A 77 7.49 13.02 1.43
C HIS A 77 6.48 12.11 2.15
N SER A 78 6.86 10.89 2.50
CA SER A 78 6.05 10.05 3.39
C SER A 78 6.77 9.81 4.70
N ARG A 79 6.01 9.53 5.76
CA ARG A 79 6.56 9.17 7.07
C ARG A 79 6.87 7.67 7.19
N ASP A 80 6.62 6.91 6.14
CA ASP A 80 6.48 5.47 6.23
C ASP A 80 7.50 4.77 5.33
N CYS A 81 8.38 4.01 5.98
CA CYS A 81 9.22 3.00 5.36
C CYS A 81 9.13 1.72 6.19
N PHE A 82 9.15 0.57 5.52
CA PHE A 82 9.09 -0.73 6.18
C PHE A 82 10.10 -1.68 5.53
N GLN A 83 10.74 -2.51 6.34
CA GLN A 83 11.43 -3.68 5.83
C GLN A 83 10.40 -4.77 5.53
N THR A 84 10.49 -5.38 4.36
CA THR A 84 9.60 -6.45 3.93
C THR A 84 10.11 -7.82 4.40
N SER A 85 9.22 -8.81 4.45
CA SER A 85 9.50 -10.17 4.98
C SER A 85 10.59 -10.92 4.20
N ASP A 86 10.79 -10.57 2.93
CA ASP A 86 11.86 -11.04 2.04
C ASP A 86 13.20 -10.30 2.26
N GLY A 87 13.26 -9.36 3.20
CA GLY A 87 14.44 -8.56 3.52
C GLY A 87 14.60 -7.30 2.67
N GLY A 88 13.71 -7.05 1.71
CA GLY A 88 13.63 -5.82 0.94
C GLY A 88 13.02 -4.66 1.72
N TYR A 89 12.66 -3.59 1.01
CA TYR A 89 12.04 -2.41 1.61
C TYR A 89 10.88 -1.91 0.79
N ILE A 90 9.85 -1.40 1.47
CA ILE A 90 8.75 -0.68 0.85
C ILE A 90 8.61 0.70 1.46
N MET A 91 8.28 1.65 0.61
CA MET A 91 8.15 3.05 0.98
C MET A 91 7.16 3.75 0.07
N SER A 92 6.78 4.96 0.46
CA SER A 92 5.96 5.81 -0.38
C SER A 92 6.48 7.24 -0.50
N GLY A 93 5.95 7.97 -1.48
CA GLY A 93 6.26 9.36 -1.78
C GLY A 93 5.36 9.91 -2.88
N TYR A 94 5.87 10.87 -3.64
CA TYR A 94 5.22 11.45 -4.81
C TYR A 94 6.11 11.33 -6.01
N THR A 95 5.50 11.18 -7.19
CA THR A 95 6.23 11.21 -8.46
C THR A 95 5.56 12.19 -9.40
N TYR A 96 6.34 13.12 -9.96
CA TYR A 96 5.95 13.91 -11.13
C TYR A 96 6.41 13.24 -12.44
N SER A 97 7.30 12.26 -12.34
CA SER A 97 7.88 11.51 -13.45
C SER A 97 6.96 10.43 -14.02
N TYR A 98 6.12 9.83 -13.17
CA TYR A 98 5.29 8.68 -13.51
C TYR A 98 3.81 8.94 -13.17
N GLY A 99 2.90 8.12 -13.72
CA GLY A 99 1.47 8.21 -13.42
C GLY A 99 0.68 9.13 -14.36
N ALA A 100 -0.42 9.68 -13.85
CA ALA A 100 -1.42 10.39 -14.61
C ALA A 100 -1.37 11.91 -14.34
N GLY A 101 -0.73 12.67 -15.22
CA GLY A 101 -0.89 14.13 -15.22
C GLY A 101 0.10 14.85 -14.31
N SER A 102 -0.31 15.21 -13.09
CA SER A 102 0.59 15.91 -12.15
C SER A 102 1.20 14.91 -11.16
N ALA A 103 1.56 15.33 -9.95
CA ALA A 103 2.15 14.41 -8.98
C ALA A 103 1.16 13.31 -8.56
N ASP A 104 1.55 12.06 -8.67
CA ASP A 104 0.81 10.91 -8.16
C ASP A 104 1.45 10.37 -6.88
N TYR A 105 0.66 9.70 -6.03
CA TYR A 105 1.21 8.95 -4.91
C TYR A 105 1.99 7.75 -5.43
N TRP A 106 3.25 7.63 -5.02
CA TRP A 106 4.18 6.63 -5.53
C TRP A 106 4.55 5.66 -4.43
N VAL A 107 4.45 4.37 -4.71
CA VAL A 107 4.88 3.28 -3.82
C VAL A 107 5.99 2.52 -4.52
N VAL A 108 7.11 2.37 -3.83
CA VAL A 108 8.31 1.70 -4.34
C VAL A 108 8.64 0.54 -3.44
N LYS A 109 8.80 -0.66 -4.03
CA LYS A 109 9.41 -1.82 -3.38
C LYS A 109 10.80 -2.05 -3.95
N THR A 110 11.74 -2.36 -3.07
CA THR A 110 13.13 -2.64 -3.39
C THR A 110 13.57 -3.96 -2.78
N ASP A 111 14.62 -4.53 -3.35
CA ASP A 111 15.36 -5.64 -2.74
C ASP A 111 16.17 -5.15 -1.52
N SER A 112 16.80 -6.08 -0.80
CA SER A 112 17.65 -5.77 0.36
C SER A 112 18.85 -4.87 0.07
N SER A 113 19.21 -4.69 -1.20
CA SER A 113 20.30 -3.82 -1.66
C SER A 113 19.80 -2.46 -2.17
N GLY A 114 18.51 -2.17 -2.01
CA GLY A 114 17.88 -0.94 -2.47
C GLY A 114 17.72 -0.85 -3.99
N ASN A 115 17.72 -1.97 -4.71
CA ASN A 115 17.36 -1.95 -6.13
C ASN A 115 15.86 -2.10 -6.27
N MET A 116 15.24 -1.27 -7.10
CA MET A 116 13.79 -1.31 -7.34
C MET A 116 13.37 -2.65 -7.95
N GLU A 117 12.42 -3.31 -7.28
CA GLU A 117 11.77 -4.53 -7.77
C GLU A 117 10.49 -4.20 -8.53
N TRP A 118 9.67 -3.32 -7.95
CA TRP A 118 8.50 -2.76 -8.60
C TRP A 118 8.15 -1.39 -8.02
N ASP A 119 7.39 -0.64 -8.80
CA ASP A 119 6.77 0.60 -8.36
C ASP A 119 5.31 0.69 -8.84
N LYS A 120 4.49 1.45 -8.12
CA LYS A 120 3.07 1.69 -8.44
C LYS A 120 2.71 3.15 -8.17
N THR A 121 1.89 3.71 -9.04
CA THR A 121 1.32 5.07 -8.89
C THR A 121 -0.17 5.01 -8.61
N PHE A 122 -0.63 5.82 -7.66
CA PHE A 122 -2.03 5.97 -7.28
C PHE A 122 -2.42 7.45 -7.38
N GLY A 123 -3.32 7.76 -8.31
CA GLY A 123 -3.76 9.12 -8.58
C GLY A 123 -4.55 9.22 -9.88
N GLY A 124 -5.07 10.42 -10.14
CA GLY A 124 -5.71 10.83 -11.38
C GLY A 124 -5.00 12.06 -11.95
N LYS A 125 -5.62 12.77 -12.91
CA LYS A 125 -4.96 13.83 -13.70
C LYS A 125 -4.39 15.03 -12.93
N ARG A 126 -4.58 15.11 -11.62
CA ARG A 126 -4.18 16.24 -10.77
C ARG A 126 -3.17 15.75 -9.74
N GLN A 127 -2.74 16.65 -8.86
CA GLN A 127 -1.82 16.28 -7.80
C GLN A 127 -2.54 15.45 -6.75
N ASP A 128 -2.14 14.21 -6.53
CA ASP A 128 -2.68 13.30 -5.51
C ASP A 128 -1.62 13.00 -4.47
N VAL A 129 -1.97 13.21 -3.19
CA VAL A 129 -0.99 13.18 -2.10
C VAL A 129 -1.40 12.18 -1.02
N GLY A 130 -0.69 11.05 -0.92
CA GLY A 130 -0.72 10.17 0.25
C GLY A 130 0.34 10.54 1.28
N TRP A 131 -0.06 10.53 2.54
CA TRP A 131 0.80 10.88 3.67
C TRP A 131 1.17 9.68 4.52
N SER A 132 0.45 8.57 4.34
CA SER A 132 0.69 7.38 5.13
C SER A 132 0.35 6.05 4.46
N MET A 133 1.16 5.06 4.79
CA MET A 133 1.06 3.64 4.46
C MET A 133 1.25 2.81 5.74
N GLU A 134 0.51 1.72 5.87
CA GLU A 134 0.66 0.73 6.95
C GLU A 134 0.96 -0.64 6.34
N SER A 135 2.00 -1.32 6.83
CA SER A 135 2.25 -2.72 6.53
C SER A 135 1.27 -3.62 7.28
N THR A 136 0.71 -4.60 6.58
CA THR A 136 -0.23 -5.59 7.11
C THR A 136 0.30 -7.01 6.84
N ASN A 137 -0.23 -8.02 7.54
CA ASN A 137 0.21 -9.41 7.34
C ASN A 137 -0.04 -9.95 5.91
N ASP A 138 -0.87 -9.28 5.13
CA ASP A 138 -1.29 -9.67 3.78
C ASP A 138 -1.02 -8.55 2.75
N GLY A 139 -0.05 -7.66 3.00
CA GLY A 139 0.37 -6.59 2.08
C GLY A 139 0.34 -5.21 2.72
N TYR A 140 -0.25 -4.21 2.04
CA TYR A 140 -0.15 -2.80 2.47
C TYR A 140 -1.47 -2.05 2.36
N VAL A 141 -1.72 -1.13 3.29
CA VAL A 141 -2.83 -0.18 3.22
C VAL A 141 -2.29 1.24 3.08
N PHE A 142 -2.87 2.00 2.15
CA PHE A 142 -2.47 3.36 1.82
C PHE A 142 -3.59 4.34 2.12
N CYS A 143 -3.23 5.50 2.65
CA CYS A 143 -4.13 6.63 2.85
C CYS A 143 -3.73 7.78 1.92
N VAL A 144 -4.50 7.96 0.85
CA VAL A 144 -4.23 8.92 -0.22
C VAL A 144 -5.28 10.02 -0.21
N THR A 145 -4.85 11.27 -0.22
CA THR A 145 -5.74 12.41 -0.48
C THR A 145 -5.79 12.67 -1.97
N MET A 146 -6.95 12.39 -2.56
CA MET A 146 -7.19 12.55 -3.98
C MET A 146 -7.73 13.96 -4.28
N ASN A 147 -7.24 14.61 -5.33
CA ASN A 147 -7.74 15.89 -5.82
C ASN A 147 -8.46 15.72 -7.15
N TYR A 148 -9.78 15.92 -7.16
CA TYR A 148 -10.57 15.76 -8.37
C TYR A 148 -10.47 16.96 -9.33
N ASP A 149 -10.44 16.67 -10.63
CA ASP A 149 -10.68 17.64 -11.70
C ASP A 149 -12.14 17.56 -12.14
N SER A 150 -13.00 18.40 -11.57
CA SER A 150 -14.22 18.77 -12.29
C SER A 150 -14.03 20.13 -12.92
N SER A 151 -14.32 20.23 -14.21
CA SER A 151 -14.66 21.47 -14.90
C SER A 151 -15.88 22.20 -14.28
N ALA A 152 -16.53 21.59 -13.28
CA ALA A 152 -17.52 22.20 -12.41
C ALA A 152 -16.85 22.87 -11.19
N SER A 153 -17.49 23.94 -10.70
CA SER A 153 -16.99 24.91 -9.72
C SER A 153 -16.69 24.41 -8.29
N ALA A 154 -16.46 23.11 -8.07
CA ALA A 154 -16.05 22.58 -6.77
C ALA A 154 -14.84 21.64 -6.93
N ARG A 155 -13.68 22.05 -6.41
CA ARG A 155 -12.55 21.15 -6.22
C ARG A 155 -12.94 20.14 -5.14
N LYS A 156 -13.26 18.90 -5.52
CA LYS A 156 -13.52 17.83 -4.55
C LYS A 156 -12.19 17.21 -4.12
N GLN A 157 -11.95 17.21 -2.81
CA GLN A 157 -10.84 16.50 -2.18
C GLN A 157 -11.45 15.43 -1.29
N TYR A 158 -10.97 14.20 -1.40
CA TYR A 158 -11.49 13.08 -0.64
C TYR A 158 -10.35 12.13 -0.28
N ILE A 159 -10.60 11.28 0.70
CA ILE A 159 -9.65 10.25 1.12
C ILE A 159 -9.94 8.99 0.32
N LEU A 160 -8.94 8.48 -0.37
CA LEU A 160 -8.90 7.12 -0.90
C LEU A 160 -8.13 6.26 0.09
N LEU A 161 -8.79 5.23 0.62
CA LEU A 161 -8.12 4.15 1.30
C LEU A 161 -7.98 2.98 0.33
N ALA A 162 -6.77 2.46 0.16
CA ALA A 162 -6.45 1.42 -0.81
C ALA A 162 -5.69 0.29 -0.11
N LYS A 163 -5.97 -0.97 -0.47
CA LYS A 163 -5.22 -2.15 -0.04
C LYS A 163 -4.58 -2.83 -1.25
N ALA A 164 -3.30 -3.13 -1.15
CA ALA A 164 -2.58 -4.00 -2.07
C ALA A 164 -1.98 -5.22 -1.38
N ASP A 165 -1.63 -6.25 -2.16
CA ASP A 165 -0.78 -7.37 -1.72
C ASP A 165 0.71 -6.94 -1.66
N GLU A 166 1.57 -7.91 -1.34
CA GLU A 166 3.02 -7.73 -1.27
C GLU A 166 3.69 -7.39 -2.62
N ASP A 167 3.01 -7.69 -3.74
CA ASP A 167 3.43 -7.42 -5.11
C ASP A 167 2.86 -6.09 -5.66
N GLY A 168 2.10 -5.36 -4.84
CA GLY A 168 1.47 -4.09 -5.19
C GLY A 168 0.23 -4.25 -6.07
N ASN A 169 -0.37 -5.45 -6.16
CA ASN A 169 -1.65 -5.64 -6.83
C ASN A 169 -2.80 -5.20 -5.92
N MET A 170 -3.72 -4.42 -6.48
CA MET A 170 -4.84 -3.87 -5.73
C MET A 170 -5.89 -4.93 -5.39
N HIS A 171 -6.23 -5.02 -4.10
CA HIS A 171 -7.35 -5.82 -3.60
C HIS A 171 -8.65 -5.01 -3.59
N TRP A 172 -8.63 -3.86 -2.93
CA TRP A 172 -9.80 -2.99 -2.82
C TRP A 172 -9.38 -1.54 -2.64
N GLN A 173 -10.30 -0.64 -2.99
CA GLN A 173 -10.19 0.77 -2.69
C GLN A 173 -11.55 1.31 -2.26
N VAL A 174 -11.55 2.23 -1.29
CA VAL A 174 -12.74 2.86 -0.72
C VAL A 174 -12.53 4.36 -0.72
N GLU A 175 -13.48 5.09 -1.29
CA GLU A 175 -13.54 6.55 -1.22
C GLU A 175 -14.36 6.96 0.01
N LEU A 176 -13.82 7.85 0.84
CA LEU A 176 -14.56 8.46 1.95
C LEU A 176 -15.27 9.71 1.41
N GLU A 177 -16.57 9.57 1.14
CA GLU A 177 -17.35 10.51 0.32
C GLU A 177 -17.82 11.80 1.03
N GLU A 178 -17.08 12.36 1.98
CA GLU A 178 -17.36 13.74 2.42
C GLU A 178 -16.47 14.75 1.70
N GLU A 179 -17.07 15.87 1.29
CA GLU A 179 -16.37 16.92 0.57
C GLU A 179 -15.25 17.55 1.42
N SER A 180 -14.06 17.73 0.82
CA SER A 180 -12.91 18.41 1.42
C SER A 180 -12.29 17.67 2.62
N GLN A 181 -11.95 16.40 2.43
CA GLN A 181 -11.21 15.62 3.42
C GLN A 181 -9.74 15.42 3.01
N PHE A 182 -8.86 15.36 4.00
CA PHE A 182 -7.44 15.04 3.83
C PHE A 182 -7.07 13.92 4.79
N GLY A 183 -6.55 12.83 4.25
CA GLY A 183 -5.98 11.73 5.01
C GLY A 183 -4.56 12.07 5.43
N GLN A 184 -4.20 11.74 6.66
CA GLN A 184 -2.88 12.03 7.21
C GLN A 184 -2.17 10.76 7.71
N SER A 185 -2.91 9.85 8.33
CA SER A 185 -2.37 8.60 8.85
C SER A 185 -3.39 7.49 8.78
N VAL A 186 -2.94 6.27 8.50
CA VAL A 186 -3.72 5.05 8.61
C VAL A 186 -3.02 4.07 9.55
N GLN A 187 -3.79 3.30 10.31
CA GLN A 187 -3.31 2.18 11.10
C GLN A 187 -4.30 1.03 11.06
N GLN A 188 -3.81 -0.22 11.03
CA GLN A 188 -4.65 -1.40 11.19
C GLN A 188 -5.10 -1.53 12.65
N THR A 189 -6.38 -1.82 12.87
CA THR A 189 -6.94 -2.07 14.19
C THR A 189 -6.88 -3.55 14.54
N SER A 190 -6.86 -3.88 15.84
CA SER A 190 -6.71 -5.27 16.32
C SER A 190 -7.85 -6.21 15.92
N ASP A 191 -8.99 -5.66 15.49
CA ASP A 191 -10.12 -6.40 14.93
C ASP A 191 -10.04 -6.53 13.40
N GLY A 192 -8.90 -6.22 12.79
CA GLY A 192 -8.62 -6.34 11.35
C GLY A 192 -9.09 -5.16 10.51
N GLY A 193 -9.80 -4.19 11.10
CA GLY A 193 -10.18 -2.95 10.43
C GLY A 193 -9.05 -1.95 10.28
N TYR A 194 -9.39 -0.73 9.89
CA TYR A 194 -8.44 0.37 9.72
C TYR A 194 -8.98 1.65 10.35
N ILE A 195 -8.10 2.41 10.98
CA ILE A 195 -8.40 3.75 11.48
C ILE A 195 -7.62 4.77 10.67
N VAL A 196 -8.31 5.80 10.20
CA VAL A 196 -7.74 6.91 9.45
C VAL A 196 -7.91 8.18 10.25
N SER A 197 -6.81 8.92 10.43
CA SER A 197 -6.84 10.28 10.95
C SER A 197 -6.55 11.29 9.85
N GLY A 198 -7.08 12.50 10.00
CA GLY A 198 -7.02 13.50 8.96
C GLY A 198 -7.63 14.83 9.37
N ARG A 199 -8.08 15.59 8.37
CA ARG A 199 -8.86 16.80 8.58
C ARG A 199 -10.01 16.92 7.58
N THR A 200 -11.07 17.61 7.97
CA THR A 200 -12.12 18.09 7.08
C THR A 200 -12.01 19.61 6.90
N GLY A 201 -12.47 20.11 5.77
CA GLY A 201 -12.46 21.54 5.44
C GLY A 201 -11.66 21.85 4.17
N PRO A 202 -12.05 22.89 3.42
CA PRO A 202 -11.43 23.19 2.13
C PRO A 202 -9.97 23.62 2.31
N ALA A 203 -9.10 23.20 1.37
CA ALA A 203 -7.67 23.53 1.41
C ALA A 203 -7.32 25.01 1.57
N TYR A 204 -8.26 25.92 1.23
CA TYR A 204 -8.03 27.36 1.06
C TYR A 204 -8.79 28.25 2.07
N LYS A 205 -9.37 27.69 3.15
CA LYS A 205 -9.99 28.51 4.22
C LYS A 205 -9.39 28.20 5.59
N GLU A 206 -9.48 29.18 6.49
CA GLU A 206 -8.82 29.21 7.81
C GLU A 206 -9.39 28.25 8.86
N PHE A 207 -10.37 27.40 8.52
CA PHE A 207 -10.98 26.45 9.45
C PHE A 207 -10.92 25.04 8.88
N SER A 208 -10.26 24.15 9.62
CA SER A 208 -10.27 22.71 9.40
C SER A 208 -10.55 22.00 10.72
N ASP A 209 -11.38 20.97 10.68
CA ASP A 209 -11.69 20.14 11.85
C ASP A 209 -10.90 18.82 11.78
N GLY A 210 -10.56 18.25 12.94
CA GLY A 210 -9.92 16.93 12.99
C GLY A 210 -10.88 15.83 12.53
N LEU A 211 -10.38 14.91 11.72
CA LEU A 211 -11.11 13.74 11.24
C LEU A 211 -10.54 12.46 11.86
N LEU A 212 -11.42 11.58 12.32
CA LEU A 212 -11.10 10.21 12.70
C LEU A 212 -12.18 9.28 12.17
N VAL A 213 -11.82 8.36 11.29
CA VAL A 213 -12.73 7.38 10.68
C VAL A 213 -12.23 5.99 11.00
N LYS A 214 -13.13 5.10 11.46
CA LYS A 214 -12.85 3.67 11.58
C LYS A 214 -13.62 2.93 10.49
N LEU A 215 -12.90 2.18 9.68
CA LEU A 215 -13.42 1.24 8.71
C LEU A 215 -13.29 -0.16 9.31
N SER A 216 -14.38 -0.91 9.33
CA SER A 216 -14.30 -2.33 9.74
C SER A 216 -13.60 -3.09 8.61
N ALA A 217 -12.92 -4.19 8.95
CA ALA A 217 -12.45 -5.12 7.93
C ALA A 217 -13.64 -5.47 7.03
N ILE A 218 -13.44 -5.46 5.71
CA ILE A 218 -14.33 -6.22 4.84
C ILE A 218 -14.05 -7.67 5.27
N GLU A 219 -14.93 -8.25 6.09
CA GLU A 219 -14.80 -9.65 6.48
C GLU A 219 -14.84 -10.47 5.20
N ASN A 220 -13.71 -11.07 4.80
CA ASN A 220 -13.71 -12.06 3.73
C ASN A 220 -14.59 -13.23 4.19
N GLN A 221 -15.79 -13.31 3.62
CA GLN A 221 -16.74 -14.35 3.95
C GLN A 221 -16.46 -15.55 3.08
N ARG A 222 -15.98 -16.64 3.70
CA ARG A 222 -15.74 -17.90 2.99
C ARG A 222 -16.92 -18.25 2.09
N PRO A 223 -16.69 -18.74 0.86
CA PRO A 223 -17.76 -19.20 -0.02
C PRO A 223 -18.72 -20.13 0.70
N ASN A 224 -20.02 -19.96 0.43
CA ASN A 224 -21.03 -20.83 0.99
C ASN A 224 -20.77 -22.27 0.55
N LYS A 225 -20.89 -23.21 1.49
CA LYS A 225 -20.79 -24.64 1.16
C LYS A 225 -21.86 -24.97 0.10
N PRO A 226 -21.49 -25.55 -1.06
CA PRO A 226 -22.46 -25.92 -2.06
C PRO A 226 -23.49 -26.92 -1.52
N ALA A 227 -24.66 -26.94 -2.13
CA ALA A 227 -25.67 -27.94 -1.84
C ALA A 227 -25.11 -29.35 -2.07
N THR A 228 -25.70 -30.33 -1.39
CA THR A 228 -25.35 -31.73 -1.67
C THR A 228 -25.65 -32.02 -3.14
N PRO A 229 -24.68 -32.59 -3.88
CA PRO A 229 -24.86 -33.00 -5.25
C PRO A 229 -26.12 -33.82 -5.52
N SER A 230 -26.76 -33.56 -6.66
CA SER A 230 -27.86 -34.37 -7.18
C SER A 230 -27.42 -35.14 -8.41
N GLY A 231 -27.75 -36.43 -8.44
CA GLY A 231 -27.48 -37.32 -9.57
C GLY A 231 -27.89 -38.77 -9.27
N PRO A 232 -27.64 -39.69 -10.22
CA PRO A 232 -27.99 -41.10 -10.07
C PRO A 232 -27.19 -41.77 -8.94
N ALA A 233 -27.86 -42.54 -8.09
CA ALA A 233 -27.21 -43.29 -7.00
C ALA A 233 -26.62 -44.64 -7.44
N LYS A 234 -26.87 -45.05 -8.70
CA LYS A 234 -26.38 -46.28 -9.32
C LYS A 234 -26.19 -46.02 -10.82
N GLY A 235 -25.21 -46.68 -11.43
CA GLY A 235 -24.95 -46.61 -12.85
C GLY A 235 -24.44 -47.93 -13.41
N ASP A 236 -24.50 -48.04 -14.74
CA ASP A 236 -23.94 -49.13 -15.53
C ASP A 236 -22.55 -48.75 -16.05
N PRO A 237 -21.65 -49.72 -16.26
CA PRO A 237 -20.36 -49.48 -16.88
C PRO A 237 -20.49 -48.77 -18.24
N ASP A 238 -19.48 -47.95 -18.58
CA ASP A 238 -19.36 -47.24 -19.86
C ASP A 238 -20.54 -46.31 -20.22
N THR A 239 -21.29 -45.86 -19.21
CA THR A 239 -22.39 -44.90 -19.36
C THR A 239 -22.02 -43.57 -18.71
N GLU A 240 -22.20 -42.47 -19.43
CA GLU A 240 -22.00 -41.13 -18.89
C GLU A 240 -23.18 -40.69 -18.00
N TYR A 241 -22.84 -40.05 -16.88
CA TYR A 241 -23.81 -39.49 -15.95
C TYR A 241 -23.46 -38.05 -15.64
N THR A 242 -24.50 -37.21 -15.51
CA THR A 242 -24.35 -35.82 -15.10
C THR A 242 -24.77 -35.66 -13.65
N PHE A 243 -23.91 -35.00 -12.88
CA PHE A 243 -24.19 -34.57 -11.51
C PHE A 243 -24.23 -33.05 -11.49
N THR A 244 -25.13 -32.48 -10.68
CA THR A 244 -25.24 -31.02 -10.52
C THR A 244 -25.24 -30.65 -9.05
N THR A 245 -24.69 -29.48 -8.77
CA THR A 245 -24.80 -28.82 -7.45
C THR A 245 -25.18 -27.36 -7.66
N THR A 246 -25.72 -26.73 -6.62
CA THR A 246 -26.15 -25.33 -6.63
C THR A 246 -25.74 -24.65 -5.32
N GLY A 247 -25.81 -23.32 -5.28
CA GLY A 247 -25.65 -22.56 -4.04
C GLY A 247 -24.21 -22.28 -3.61
N ALA A 248 -23.21 -22.59 -4.45
CA ALA A 248 -21.88 -22.04 -4.28
C ALA A 248 -21.91 -20.56 -4.70
N THR A 249 -21.86 -19.67 -3.72
CA THR A 249 -21.72 -18.24 -3.93
C THR A 249 -20.63 -17.75 -3.00
N ASP A 250 -19.77 -16.88 -3.49
CA ASP A 250 -18.94 -16.05 -2.64
C ASP A 250 -19.75 -14.82 -2.21
N PRO A 251 -20.02 -14.61 -0.91
CA PRO A 251 -20.68 -13.41 -0.44
C PRO A 251 -19.91 -12.13 -0.80
N ASP A 252 -18.60 -12.22 -1.05
CA ASP A 252 -17.73 -11.11 -1.45
C ASP A 252 -17.72 -10.88 -2.98
N GLY A 253 -18.43 -11.70 -3.75
CA GLY A 253 -18.59 -11.53 -5.20
C GLY A 253 -17.40 -11.98 -6.05
N VAL A 254 -16.44 -12.69 -5.46
CA VAL A 254 -15.32 -13.34 -6.17
C VAL A 254 -15.80 -14.62 -6.86
N VAL A 255 -15.14 -15.00 -7.97
CA VAL A 255 -15.42 -16.27 -8.67
C VAL A 255 -15.00 -17.45 -7.78
N VAL A 256 -15.93 -18.39 -7.55
CA VAL A 256 -15.68 -19.59 -6.75
C VAL A 256 -15.31 -20.74 -7.66
N SER A 257 -14.10 -21.28 -7.53
CA SER A 257 -13.74 -22.56 -8.13
C SER A 257 -14.08 -23.71 -7.18
N TYR A 258 -14.56 -24.83 -7.72
CA TYR A 258 -14.91 -26.01 -6.93
C TYR A 258 -14.43 -27.30 -7.60
N MET A 259 -14.23 -28.33 -6.78
CA MET A 259 -13.76 -29.66 -7.17
C MET A 259 -14.63 -30.72 -6.53
N TRP A 260 -14.89 -31.80 -7.26
CA TRP A 260 -15.65 -32.94 -6.79
C TRP A 260 -14.71 -34.01 -6.22
N ASP A 261 -14.99 -34.46 -5.00
CA ASP A 261 -14.41 -35.68 -4.42
C ASP A 261 -15.44 -36.81 -4.56
N TRP A 262 -15.09 -37.86 -5.30
CA TRP A 262 -15.97 -38.98 -5.55
C TRP A 262 -15.90 -40.06 -4.44
N GLY A 263 -15.02 -39.90 -3.46
CA GLY A 263 -14.87 -40.81 -2.32
C GLY A 263 -14.17 -42.14 -2.64
N ASP A 264 -13.70 -42.32 -3.88
CA ASP A 264 -12.93 -43.48 -4.35
C ASP A 264 -11.43 -43.16 -4.51
N GLY A 265 -11.02 -41.95 -4.12
CA GLY A 265 -9.67 -41.43 -4.31
C GLY A 265 -9.46 -40.66 -5.61
N ASN A 266 -10.49 -40.54 -6.46
CA ASN A 266 -10.48 -39.70 -7.65
C ASN A 266 -11.19 -38.36 -7.40
N TYR A 267 -10.72 -37.34 -8.10
CA TYR A 267 -11.26 -35.98 -8.07
C TYR A 267 -11.61 -35.51 -9.49
N SER A 268 -12.55 -34.57 -9.61
CA SER A 268 -12.67 -33.80 -10.86
C SER A 268 -11.53 -32.80 -11.01
N ASP A 269 -11.38 -32.19 -12.19
CA ASP A 269 -10.65 -30.94 -12.33
C ASP A 269 -11.38 -29.79 -11.62
N TRP A 270 -10.70 -28.66 -11.43
CA TRP A 270 -11.30 -27.42 -10.94
C TRP A 270 -12.31 -26.87 -11.96
N LEU A 271 -13.50 -26.54 -11.48
CA LEU A 271 -14.60 -25.99 -12.26
C LEU A 271 -14.90 -24.57 -11.77
N ASP A 272 -14.99 -23.62 -12.69
CA ASP A 272 -15.36 -22.23 -12.40
C ASP A 272 -16.88 -22.03 -12.62
N THR A 273 -17.49 -21.15 -11.82
CA THR A 273 -18.89 -20.71 -11.96
C THR A 273 -19.03 -19.55 -12.94
#